data_AF-A0A2H3H3Y9-F1
#
_entry.id   AF-A0A2H3H3Y9-F1
#
_cell.length_a   1.000
_cell.length_b   1.000
_cell.length_c   1.000
_cell.angle_alpha   90.00
_cell.angle_beta   90.00
_cell.angle_gamma   90.00
#
_symmetry.space_group_name_H-M   'P 1'
#
loop_
_entity.id
_entity.type
_entity.pdbx_description
1 polymer ?
#
loop_
_entity_poly.entity_id
_entity_poly.type
_entity_poly.pdbx_seq_one_letter_code
_entity_poly.pdbx_strand_id
1 'polypeptide(L)'
;MSCEICLTLNGEAESPNNFNSITLHSLQSQSLPTLNYLNKHQTTSTIIMQFSLACLAAILATSVSAAPAPAVNMMAASPQWTIENMQRSCAKDDSSCTWNFKIDTHKGAATGCKYVVKGSKASQRNGGPVKCGDFTITSGWSGQFGPGNGFTTFSVVSSKRQIVWPAYTDKQVSSGKVVKPDQSYTPANLPN
;
A
#
# COMPACT_ATOMS: atom_id res chain seq x y z
N MET A 1 20.79 54.43 7.90
CA MET A 1 19.80 55.51 8.08
C MET A 1 18.47 54.83 8.34
N SER A 2 17.95 55.04 9.54
CA SER A 2 16.79 54.35 10.12
C SER A 2 15.51 54.51 9.30
N CYS A 3 14.63 53.52 9.36
CA CYS A 3 13.22 53.79 9.63
C CYS A 3 12.59 52.57 10.31
N GLU A 4 12.29 52.76 11.60
CA GLU A 4 11.39 51.96 12.41
C GLU A 4 9.92 52.24 12.03
N ILE A 5 9.02 51.57 12.78
CA ILE A 5 7.58 51.87 13.03
C ILE A 5 6.67 50.98 12.17
N CYS A 6 6.12 49.86 12.66
CA CYS A 6 5.27 49.58 13.84
C CYS A 6 3.84 50.13 13.71
N LEU A 7 2.88 49.32 14.20
CA LEU A 7 1.43 49.52 14.47
C LEU A 7 0.55 48.61 13.59
N THR A 8 0.15 47.43 14.07
CA THR A 8 -1.06 47.14 14.88
C THR A 8 -2.34 47.79 14.36
N LEU A 9 -3.38 46.99 14.08
CA LEU A 9 -4.51 46.72 14.98
C LEU A 9 -5.52 45.77 14.29
N ASN A 10 -6.04 44.83 15.09
CA ASN A 10 -7.42 44.32 15.20
C ASN A 10 -8.28 44.26 13.92
N GLY A 11 -8.87 43.14 13.51
CA GLY A 11 -9.65 42.22 14.33
C GLY A 11 -11.12 42.62 14.28
N GLU A 12 -11.87 42.13 13.29
CA GLU A 12 -13.34 42.17 13.30
C GLU A 12 -13.88 41.00 12.48
N ALA A 13 -14.80 40.27 13.09
CA ALA A 13 -15.56 39.18 12.51
C ALA A 13 -16.89 39.73 12.01
N GLU A 14 -17.24 39.50 10.75
CA GLU A 14 -18.63 39.60 10.29
C GLU A 14 -18.93 38.58 9.17
N SER A 15 -20.02 37.86 9.38
CA SER A 15 -20.88 37.14 8.43
C SER A 15 -22.29 37.71 8.70
N PRO A 16 -23.28 37.84 7.77
CA PRO A 16 -23.57 36.93 6.63
C PRO A 16 -24.23 37.56 5.35
N ASN A 17 -24.43 36.72 4.31
CA ASN A 17 -25.46 36.76 3.23
C ASN A 17 -25.67 38.01 2.34
N ASN A 18 -25.31 37.94 1.04
CA ASN A 18 -26.22 38.32 -0.07
C ASN A 18 -25.84 37.69 -1.43
N PHE A 19 -26.88 37.39 -2.20
CA PHE A 19 -26.97 36.60 -3.42
C PHE A 19 -26.62 37.36 -4.73
N ASN A 20 -26.24 36.57 -5.74
CA ASN A 20 -26.43 36.75 -7.20
C ASN A 20 -25.56 37.76 -7.98
N SER A 21 -24.54 37.23 -8.67
CA SER A 21 -24.46 37.28 -10.15
C SER A 21 -23.43 36.26 -10.65
N ILE A 22 -23.90 35.09 -11.11
CA ILE A 22 -23.09 34.13 -11.86
C ILE A 22 -23.39 34.37 -13.33
N THR A 23 -22.46 35.01 -14.03
CA THR A 23 -22.53 35.17 -15.48
C THR A 23 -22.03 33.89 -16.14
N LEU A 24 -22.93 33.16 -16.79
CA LEU A 24 -22.58 32.09 -17.74
C LEU A 24 -21.88 32.71 -18.95
N HIS A 25 -20.65 32.29 -19.24
CA HIS A 25 -20.08 32.38 -20.58
C HIS A 25 -19.77 30.97 -21.09
N SER A 26 -20.44 30.62 -22.18
CA SER A 26 -20.41 29.35 -22.89
C SER A 26 -19.38 29.38 -24.02
N LEU A 27 -18.62 28.28 -24.11
CA LEU A 27 -17.99 27.64 -25.29
C LEU A 27 -17.04 28.47 -26.17
N GLN A 28 -15.78 28.01 -26.24
CA GLN A 28 -15.18 27.66 -27.53
C GLN A 28 -14.00 26.68 -27.41
N SER A 29 -14.16 25.56 -28.10
CA SER A 29 -13.21 24.50 -28.39
C SER A 29 -12.01 25.01 -29.19
N GLN A 30 -10.78 24.69 -28.79
CA GLN A 30 -9.61 24.78 -29.67
C GLN A 30 -8.70 23.56 -29.52
N SER A 31 -8.39 22.99 -30.68
CA SER A 31 -7.67 21.76 -30.98
C SER A 31 -6.15 21.85 -30.79
N LEU A 32 -5.54 20.70 -30.47
CA LEU A 32 -4.09 20.47 -30.42
C LEU A 32 -3.44 20.49 -31.81
N PRO A 33 -2.29 21.17 -32.01
CA PRO A 33 -1.47 21.00 -33.20
C PRO A 33 -0.45 19.85 -33.05
N THR A 34 -0.23 19.21 -34.19
CA THR A 34 0.59 18.04 -34.47
C THR A 34 2.11 18.30 -34.50
N LEU A 35 2.86 17.23 -34.24
CA LEU A 35 4.31 17.08 -34.39
C LEU A 35 4.82 17.50 -35.78
N ASN A 36 5.96 18.20 -35.83
CA ASN A 36 6.86 18.13 -36.98
C ASN A 36 8.33 18.09 -36.52
N TYR A 37 8.97 17.01 -36.96
CA TYR A 37 10.33 16.55 -36.71
C TYR A 37 11.28 17.25 -37.69
N LEU A 38 12.25 18.01 -37.17
CA LEU A 38 13.23 18.75 -37.96
C LEU A 38 14.52 17.95 -38.11
N ASN A 39 14.78 17.58 -39.36
CA ASN A 39 15.95 16.87 -39.86
C ASN A 39 17.17 17.81 -39.90
N LYS A 40 18.29 17.43 -39.25
CA LYS A 40 19.58 18.10 -39.42
C LYS A 40 20.63 17.08 -39.85
N HIS A 41 20.91 17.10 -41.16
CA HIS A 41 22.07 16.49 -41.79
C HIS A 41 23.37 17.03 -41.16
N GLN A 42 24.28 16.13 -40.80
CA GLN A 42 25.68 16.47 -40.71
C GLN A 42 26.52 15.36 -41.34
N THR A 43 27.31 15.82 -42.29
CA THR A 43 28.11 15.12 -43.30
C THR A 43 29.33 14.47 -42.64
N THR A 44 29.52 13.17 -42.86
CA THR A 44 30.80 12.49 -42.57
C THR A 44 31.27 11.75 -43.82
N SER A 45 32.54 11.97 -44.11
CA SER A 45 33.26 11.68 -45.34
C SER A 45 33.10 10.25 -45.86
N THR A 46 32.89 10.17 -47.16
CA THR A 46 33.03 8.97 -47.98
C THR A 46 34.49 8.53 -48.02
N ILE A 47 34.81 7.36 -47.47
CA ILE A 47 36.05 6.63 -47.77
C ILE A 47 35.70 5.46 -48.70
N ILE A 48 36.54 5.31 -49.72
CA ILE A 48 36.43 4.39 -50.86
C ILE A 48 36.56 2.93 -50.39
N MET A 49 35.68 2.07 -50.90
CA MET A 49 35.56 0.64 -50.64
C MET A 49 36.66 -0.16 -51.35
N GLN A 50 37.35 -1.09 -50.65
CA GLN A 50 38.08 -2.19 -51.28
C GLN A 50 37.90 -3.47 -50.46
N PHE A 51 37.38 -4.50 -51.14
CA PHE A 51 36.99 -5.80 -50.58
C PHE A 51 38.20 -6.59 -50.10
N SER A 52 38.18 -7.04 -48.85
CA SER A 52 38.91 -8.22 -48.39
C SER A 52 37.91 -9.18 -47.77
N LEU A 53 37.52 -10.20 -48.56
CA LEU A 53 36.76 -11.34 -48.08
C LEU A 53 37.61 -12.10 -47.05
N ALA A 54 37.23 -12.05 -45.77
CA ALA A 54 37.55 -13.14 -44.83
C ALA A 54 36.61 -13.10 -43.62
N CYS A 55 36.00 -14.25 -43.36
CA CYS A 55 35.35 -14.67 -42.12
C CYS A 55 33.93 -14.14 -41.83
N LEU A 56 32.95 -14.83 -42.43
CA LEU A 56 31.66 -15.12 -41.81
C LEU A 56 31.90 -15.72 -40.41
N ALA A 57 31.58 -14.97 -39.35
CA ALA A 57 31.32 -15.53 -38.02
C ALA A 57 29.85 -15.25 -37.69
N ALA A 58 29.00 -16.24 -37.98
CA ALA A 58 27.60 -16.24 -37.56
C ALA A 58 27.55 -16.29 -36.03
N ILE A 59 27.29 -15.16 -35.39
CA ILE A 59 26.88 -15.13 -33.99
C ILE A 59 25.43 -15.60 -33.99
N LEU A 60 25.22 -16.91 -33.85
CA LEU A 60 23.93 -17.46 -33.49
C LEU A 60 23.55 -16.85 -32.15
N ALA A 61 22.68 -15.85 -32.18
CA ALA A 61 21.98 -15.38 -30.99
C ALA A 61 21.17 -16.57 -30.49
N THR A 62 21.71 -17.33 -29.54
CA THR A 62 20.94 -18.31 -28.78
C THR A 62 19.95 -17.51 -27.95
N SER A 63 18.76 -17.27 -28.50
CA SER A 63 17.61 -16.86 -27.71
C SER A 63 17.33 -18.01 -26.75
N VAL A 64 17.86 -17.90 -25.53
CA VAL A 64 17.42 -18.72 -24.42
C VAL A 64 15.98 -18.30 -24.16
N SER A 65 15.04 -19.00 -24.80
CA SER A 65 13.64 -18.90 -24.46
C SER A 65 13.51 -19.52 -23.07
N ALA A 66 13.49 -18.67 -22.05
CA ALA A 66 13.08 -19.10 -20.72
C ALA A 66 11.63 -19.58 -20.85
N ALA A 67 11.44 -20.89 -20.89
CA ALA A 67 10.10 -21.46 -20.86
C ALA A 67 9.39 -20.92 -19.61
N PRO A 68 8.16 -20.41 -19.74
CA PRO A 68 7.42 -19.93 -18.57
C PRO A 68 7.33 -21.06 -17.56
N ALA A 69 7.75 -20.79 -16.32
CA ALA A 69 7.58 -21.73 -15.24
C ALA A 69 6.07 -22.07 -15.12
N PRO A 70 5.72 -23.34 -14.83
CA PRO A 70 4.32 -23.71 -14.66
C PRO A 70 3.68 -22.82 -13.60
N ALA A 71 2.49 -22.28 -13.90
CA ALA A 71 1.76 -21.46 -12.96
C ALA A 71 1.39 -22.29 -11.72
N VAL A 72 1.94 -21.94 -10.56
CA VAL A 72 1.61 -22.58 -9.28
C VAL A 72 0.50 -21.78 -8.61
N ASN A 73 -0.65 -22.41 -8.36
CA ASN A 73 -1.69 -21.79 -7.55
C ASN A 73 -1.32 -21.85 -6.07
N MET A 74 -1.01 -20.69 -5.48
CA MET A 74 -0.66 -20.58 -4.08
C MET A 74 -1.88 -20.45 -3.15
N MET A 75 -3.11 -20.38 -3.68
CA MET A 75 -4.31 -20.34 -2.84
C MET A 75 -4.60 -21.71 -2.24
N ALA A 76 -4.91 -21.74 -0.95
CA ALA A 76 -5.30 -22.97 -0.29
C ALA A 76 -6.74 -23.35 -0.65
N ALA A 77 -6.99 -24.64 -0.86
CA ALA A 77 -8.34 -25.19 -1.08
C ALA A 77 -9.20 -25.26 0.20
N SER A 78 -8.73 -24.69 1.32
CA SER A 78 -9.51 -24.60 2.57
C SER A 78 -10.53 -23.47 2.53
N PRO A 79 -11.58 -23.52 3.38
CA PRO A 79 -12.49 -22.39 3.56
C PRO A 79 -11.74 -21.09 3.88
N GLN A 80 -12.37 -19.96 3.56
CA GLN A 80 -11.88 -18.66 4.00
C GLN A 80 -11.80 -18.62 5.52
N TRP A 81 -10.83 -17.91 6.07
CA TRP A 81 -10.75 -17.67 7.50
C TRP A 81 -11.42 -16.35 7.83
N THR A 82 -12.23 -16.35 8.88
CA THR A 82 -12.85 -15.13 9.41
C THR A 82 -12.05 -14.64 10.60
N ILE A 83 -11.68 -13.36 10.57
CA ILE A 83 -11.12 -12.68 11.73
C ILE A 83 -12.26 -11.98 12.45
N GLU A 84 -12.62 -12.55 13.59
CA GLU A 84 -13.79 -12.13 14.36
C GLU A 84 -13.42 -11.15 15.46
N ASN A 85 -14.33 -10.20 15.70
CA ASN A 85 -14.30 -9.28 16.82
C ASN A 85 -12.97 -8.52 16.95
N MET A 86 -12.38 -8.14 15.81
CA MET A 86 -11.12 -7.38 15.80
C MET A 86 -11.27 -6.07 16.56
N GLN A 87 -10.41 -5.87 17.55
CA GLN A 87 -10.38 -4.66 18.37
C GLN A 87 -8.94 -4.29 18.71
N ARG A 88 -8.61 -2.99 18.64
CA ARG A 88 -7.36 -2.44 19.16
C ARG A 88 -7.62 -1.46 20.29
N SER A 89 -6.97 -1.69 21.43
CA SER A 89 -6.97 -0.78 22.57
C SER A 89 -5.54 -0.40 22.92
N CYS A 90 -5.23 0.89 22.87
CA CYS A 90 -3.91 1.42 23.18
C CYS A 90 -3.89 2.14 24.52
N ALA A 91 -2.73 2.09 25.20
CA ALA A 91 -2.48 2.92 26.36
C ALA A 91 -2.52 4.41 25.98
N LYS A 92 -2.87 5.29 26.94
CA LYS A 92 -3.08 6.72 26.68
C LYS A 92 -1.80 7.44 26.20
N ASP A 93 -0.65 6.92 26.60
CA ASP A 93 0.70 7.37 26.20
C ASP A 93 1.21 6.68 24.91
N ASP A 94 0.40 5.81 24.30
CA ASP A 94 0.76 5.00 23.14
C ASP A 94 2.04 4.16 23.35
N SER A 95 2.30 3.75 24.60
CA SER A 95 3.43 2.86 24.97
C SER A 95 3.13 1.38 24.66
N SER A 96 1.86 1.04 24.53
CA SER A 96 1.41 -0.30 24.18
C SER A 96 0.04 -0.29 23.51
N CYS A 97 -0.19 -1.24 22.62
CA CYS A 97 -1.48 -1.52 22.02
C CYS A 97 -1.78 -3.01 22.11
N THR A 98 -2.94 -3.33 22.67
CA THR A 98 -3.47 -4.70 22.73
C THR A 98 -4.51 -4.87 21.63
N TRP A 99 -4.31 -5.91 20.83
CA TRP A 99 -5.22 -6.38 19.82
C TRP A 99 -5.90 -7.64 20.31
N ASN A 100 -7.23 -7.66 20.29
CA ASN A 100 -8.04 -8.83 20.62
C ASN A 100 -8.88 -9.21 19.40
N PHE A 101 -8.86 -10.49 19.04
CA PHE A 101 -9.65 -11.04 17.95
C PHE A 101 -9.74 -12.56 18.09
N LYS A 102 -10.57 -13.19 17.27
CA LYS A 102 -10.56 -14.65 17.10
C LYS A 102 -10.28 -15.01 15.64
N ILE A 103 -9.67 -16.17 15.44
CA ILE A 103 -9.40 -16.75 14.13
C ILE A 103 -10.36 -17.94 13.96
N ASP A 104 -11.36 -17.78 13.11
CA ASP A 104 -12.24 -18.88 12.72
C ASP A 104 -11.82 -19.43 11.35
N THR A 105 -11.50 -20.72 11.31
CA THR A 105 -11.14 -21.42 10.07
C THR A 105 -12.30 -22.22 9.48
N HIS A 106 -13.48 -22.18 10.13
CA HIS A 106 -14.67 -22.96 9.81
C HIS A 106 -14.44 -24.49 9.85
N LYS A 107 -13.42 -24.93 10.57
CA LYS A 107 -13.06 -26.35 10.77
C LYS A 107 -13.07 -26.79 12.22
N GLY A 108 -13.54 -25.92 13.13
CA GLY A 108 -13.55 -26.15 14.57
C GLY A 108 -13.87 -24.86 15.33
N ALA A 109 -13.59 -24.84 16.63
CA ALA A 109 -13.79 -23.64 17.44
C ALA A 109 -12.82 -22.51 17.05
N ALA A 110 -13.33 -21.28 17.00
CA ALA A 110 -12.52 -20.09 16.74
C ALA A 110 -11.44 -19.92 17.82
N THR A 111 -10.20 -19.67 17.40
CA THR A 111 -9.05 -19.51 18.30
C THR A 111 -8.94 -18.05 18.73
N GLY A 112 -9.13 -17.78 20.02
CA GLY A 112 -8.92 -16.44 20.58
C GLY A 112 -7.44 -16.04 20.59
N CYS A 113 -7.17 -14.78 20.27
CA CYS A 113 -5.82 -14.23 20.27
C CYS A 113 -5.77 -12.87 20.94
N LYS A 114 -4.82 -12.74 21.89
CA LYS A 114 -4.43 -11.48 22.51
C LYS A 114 -3.02 -11.15 22.06
N TYR A 115 -2.90 -10.13 21.21
CA TYR A 115 -1.65 -9.73 20.59
C TYR A 115 -1.24 -8.34 21.08
N VAL A 116 -0.12 -8.24 21.79
CA VAL A 116 0.32 -6.99 22.43
C VAL A 116 1.56 -6.45 21.73
N VAL A 117 1.46 -5.23 21.19
CA VAL A 117 2.57 -4.44 20.67
C VAL A 117 3.01 -3.47 21.75
N LYS A 118 4.32 -3.35 21.99
CA LYS A 118 4.89 -2.40 22.97
C LYS A 118 5.95 -1.51 22.32
N GLY A 119 6.18 -0.35 22.90
CA GLY A 119 7.21 0.61 22.51
C GLY A 119 6.62 2.00 22.29
N SER A 120 7.48 2.99 22.05
CA SER A 120 7.02 4.32 21.66
C SER A 120 6.23 4.25 20.36
N LYS A 121 5.09 4.97 20.32
CA LYS A 121 4.14 4.95 19.20
C LYS A 121 3.68 3.53 18.84
N ALA A 122 3.27 2.74 19.84
CA ALA A 122 2.88 1.34 19.68
C ALA A 122 1.77 1.13 18.63
N SER A 123 0.88 2.12 18.46
CA SER A 123 -0.17 2.12 17.45
C SER A 123 0.34 2.08 16.00
N GLN A 124 1.59 2.51 15.77
CA GLN A 124 2.21 2.66 14.44
C GLN A 124 3.45 1.77 14.29
N ARG A 125 3.50 0.66 15.03
CA ARG A 125 4.68 -0.19 15.15
C ARG A 125 4.40 -1.61 14.67
N ASN A 126 5.44 -2.24 14.12
CA ASN A 126 5.46 -3.66 13.83
C ASN A 126 5.53 -4.48 15.13
N GLY A 127 4.96 -5.67 15.15
CA GLY A 127 5.04 -6.52 16.32
C GLY A 127 5.18 -8.00 16.02
N GLY A 128 5.21 -8.77 17.11
CA GLY A 128 5.34 -10.22 17.07
C GLY A 128 6.77 -10.69 16.86
N PRO A 129 6.97 -12.00 16.66
CA PRO A 129 5.94 -13.04 16.58
C PRO A 129 5.26 -13.35 17.93
N VAL A 130 3.96 -13.65 17.89
CA VAL A 130 3.18 -14.15 19.03
C VAL A 130 2.46 -15.45 18.62
N LYS A 131 2.36 -16.40 19.55
CA LYS A 131 1.58 -17.63 19.34
C LYS A 131 0.17 -17.49 19.92
N CYS A 132 -0.82 -17.89 19.14
CA CYS A 132 -2.22 -17.96 19.53
C CYS A 132 -2.77 -19.32 19.07
N GLY A 133 -2.78 -20.31 19.97
CA GLY A 133 -3.03 -21.71 19.59
C GLY A 133 -2.04 -22.19 18.52
N ASP A 134 -2.59 -22.75 17.44
CA ASP A 134 -1.81 -23.24 16.28
C ASP A 134 -1.34 -22.13 15.32
N PHE A 135 -1.63 -20.87 15.63
CA PHE A 135 -1.29 -19.73 14.79
C PHE A 135 -0.08 -18.96 15.31
N THR A 136 0.76 -18.51 14.39
CA THR A 136 1.85 -17.55 14.62
C THR A 136 1.48 -16.24 13.97
N ILE A 137 1.55 -15.15 14.73
CA ILE A 137 1.08 -13.84 14.30
C ILE A 137 2.20 -12.82 14.38
N THR A 138 2.44 -12.13 13.27
CA THR A 138 3.24 -10.89 13.21
C THR A 138 2.39 -9.76 12.65
N SER A 139 2.82 -8.52 12.82
CA SER A 139 2.16 -7.37 12.22
C SER A 139 3.16 -6.37 11.65
N GLY A 140 2.72 -5.66 10.62
CA GLY A 140 3.41 -4.51 10.05
C GLY A 140 2.47 -3.31 9.97
N TRP A 141 2.94 -2.14 10.38
CA TRP A 141 2.22 -0.87 10.17
C TRP A 141 2.79 -0.12 8.97
N SER A 142 1.90 0.50 8.18
CA SER A 142 2.28 1.38 7.07
C SER A 142 1.48 2.68 7.13
N GLY A 143 2.20 3.80 6.99
CA GLY A 143 1.67 5.15 6.84
C GLY A 143 1.76 5.68 5.40
N GLN A 144 1.98 4.81 4.40
CA GLN A 144 2.28 5.22 3.02
C GLN A 144 1.20 6.09 2.35
N PHE A 145 -0.04 6.06 2.85
CA PHE A 145 -1.17 6.82 2.32
C PHE A 145 -1.35 8.20 2.99
N GLY A 146 -0.31 8.68 3.69
CA GLY A 146 -0.27 9.99 4.31
C GLY A 146 -0.80 10.02 5.75
N PRO A 147 -0.72 11.19 6.40
CA PRO A 147 -1.08 11.36 7.81
C PRO A 147 -2.53 10.94 8.08
N GLY A 148 -2.74 10.12 9.12
CA GLY A 148 -4.06 9.65 9.54
C GLY A 148 -4.69 8.57 8.65
N ASN A 149 -3.99 8.11 7.60
CA ASN A 149 -4.41 7.00 6.72
C ASN A 149 -3.52 5.77 6.90
N GLY A 150 -2.98 5.57 8.10
CA GLY A 150 -2.19 4.39 8.44
C GLY A 150 -3.06 3.14 8.54
N PHE A 151 -2.43 1.99 8.39
CA PHE A 151 -3.06 0.69 8.55
C PHE A 151 -2.05 -0.33 9.08
N THR A 152 -2.58 -1.33 9.78
CA THR A 152 -1.81 -2.48 10.27
C THR A 152 -2.25 -3.72 9.49
N THR A 153 -1.30 -4.41 8.89
CA THR A 153 -1.50 -5.72 8.29
C THR A 153 -0.92 -6.78 9.23
N PHE A 154 -1.67 -7.83 9.50
CA PHE A 154 -1.16 -9.00 10.20
C PHE A 154 -0.73 -10.06 9.21
N SER A 155 0.22 -10.89 9.62
CA SER A 155 0.51 -12.17 8.98
C SER A 155 0.07 -13.25 9.95
N VAL A 156 -1.03 -13.93 9.67
CA VAL A 156 -1.57 -15.01 10.50
C VAL A 156 -1.22 -16.34 9.86
N VAL A 157 -0.20 -17.01 10.39
CA VAL A 157 0.34 -18.27 9.84
C VAL A 157 -0.13 -19.44 10.68
N SER A 158 -0.76 -20.44 10.06
CA SER A 158 -1.10 -21.69 10.74
C SER A 158 0.04 -22.70 10.73
N SER A 159 0.00 -23.65 11.66
CA SER A 159 0.87 -24.83 11.68
C SER A 159 0.81 -25.67 10.39
N LYS A 160 -0.26 -25.54 9.59
CA LYS A 160 -0.45 -26.22 8.30
C LYS A 160 0.21 -25.49 7.13
N ARG A 161 1.13 -24.56 7.40
CA ARG A 161 1.81 -23.72 6.40
C ARG A 161 0.83 -22.93 5.53
N GLN A 162 -0.24 -22.43 6.13
CA GLN A 162 -1.19 -21.53 5.46
C GLN A 162 -1.12 -20.14 6.09
N ILE A 163 -1.41 -19.10 5.32
CA ILE A 163 -1.33 -17.71 5.77
C ILE A 163 -2.51 -16.89 5.26
N VAL A 164 -3.01 -15.98 6.09
CA VAL A 164 -3.89 -14.87 5.69
C VAL A 164 -3.28 -13.53 6.11
N TRP A 165 -3.61 -12.47 5.37
CA TRP A 165 -3.11 -11.11 5.61
C TRP A 165 -4.23 -10.12 5.91
N PRO A 166 -4.86 -10.19 7.10
CA PRO A 166 -5.90 -9.27 7.43
C PRO A 166 -5.32 -7.87 7.70
N ALA A 167 -5.97 -6.86 7.16
CA ALA A 167 -5.51 -5.48 7.23
C ALA A 167 -6.61 -4.57 7.78
N TYR A 168 -6.24 -3.71 8.72
CA TYR A 168 -7.15 -2.78 9.37
C TYR A 168 -6.56 -1.38 9.39
N THR A 169 -7.36 -0.41 8.95
CA THR A 169 -6.99 1.01 9.01
C THR A 169 -7.02 1.51 10.45
N ASP A 170 -6.18 2.49 10.76
CA ASP A 170 -6.17 3.14 12.07
C ASP A 170 -7.52 3.73 12.45
N LYS A 171 -8.31 4.16 11.45
CA LYS A 171 -9.68 4.66 11.62
C LYS A 171 -10.64 3.55 12.08
N GLN A 172 -10.60 2.39 11.42
CA GLN A 172 -11.48 1.24 11.76
C GLN A 172 -11.26 0.75 13.19
N VAL A 173 -10.01 0.74 13.66
CA VAL A 173 -9.65 0.18 14.97
C VAL A 173 -9.38 1.27 16.01
N SER A 174 -9.76 2.50 15.73
CA SER A 174 -9.64 3.60 16.68
C SER A 174 -10.58 3.40 17.87
N SER A 175 -10.18 3.96 19.02
CA SER A 175 -11.04 4.07 20.21
C SER A 175 -11.52 2.74 20.82
N GLY A 176 -10.82 1.63 20.61
CA GLY A 176 -11.24 0.34 21.20
C GLY A 176 -12.53 -0.21 20.62
N LYS A 177 -12.98 0.25 19.46
CA LYS A 177 -14.18 -0.31 18.82
C LYS A 177 -13.88 -1.67 18.21
N VAL A 178 -14.87 -2.55 18.29
CA VAL A 178 -14.86 -3.81 17.54
C VAL A 178 -15.20 -3.50 16.09
N VAL A 179 -14.35 -3.93 15.17
CA VAL A 179 -14.58 -3.78 13.73
C VAL A 179 -15.76 -4.65 13.31
N LYS A 180 -16.71 -4.05 12.59
CA LYS A 180 -17.85 -4.75 12.01
C LYS A 180 -18.08 -4.29 10.56
N PRO A 181 -18.50 -5.20 9.64
CA PRO A 181 -18.61 -6.64 9.85
C PRO A 181 -17.24 -7.30 10.06
N ASP A 182 -17.25 -8.52 10.59
CA ASP A 182 -16.05 -9.35 10.66
C ASP A 182 -15.54 -9.62 9.23
N GLN A 183 -14.22 -9.74 9.07
CA GLN A 183 -13.60 -9.80 7.74
C GLN A 183 -13.09 -11.20 7.45
N SER A 184 -13.34 -11.69 6.23
CA SER A 184 -12.95 -13.02 5.77
C SER A 184 -11.87 -12.95 4.69
N TYR A 185 -10.94 -13.90 4.73
CA TYR A 185 -9.77 -13.92 3.87
C TYR A 185 -9.50 -15.34 3.36
N THR A 186 -9.21 -15.48 2.07
CA THR A 186 -8.82 -16.77 1.51
C THR A 186 -7.37 -17.07 1.91
N PRO A 187 -7.08 -18.18 2.60
CA PRO A 187 -5.72 -18.55 2.95
C PRO A 187 -4.89 -18.89 1.71
N ALA A 188 -3.61 -18.51 1.74
CA ALA A 188 -2.60 -19.00 0.81
C ALA A 188 -1.77 -20.11 1.47
N ASN A 189 -1.32 -21.07 0.67
CA ASN A 189 -0.29 -22.01 1.06
C ASN A 189 1.08 -21.32 1.00
N LEU A 190 1.95 -21.60 1.96
CA LEU A 190 3.35 -21.21 1.90
C LEU A 190 4.13 -22.27 1.11
N PRO A 191 5.08 -21.86 0.24
CA PRO A 191 5.95 -22.80 -0.48
C PRO A 191 6.66 -23.74 0.49
N ASN A 192 6.95 -24.97 0.06
CA ASN A 192 7.68 -25.96 0.88
C ASN A 192 9.15 -25.60 1.03
#